data_AF-A0A8S9N8Y7-F1
#
_entry.id   AF-A0A8S9N8Y7-F1
#
_cell.length_a   1.000
_cell.length_b   1.000
_cell.length_c   1.000
_cell.angle_alpha   90.00
_cell.angle_beta   90.00
_cell.angle_gamma   90.00
#
_symmetry.space_group_name_H-M   'P 1'
#
loop_
_entity.id
_entity.type
_entity.pdbx_description
1 polymer ?
#
loop_
_entity_poly.entity_id
_entity_poly.type
_entity_poly.pdbx_seq_one_letter_code
_entity_poly.pdbx_strand_id
1 'polypeptide(L)'
;MIRCLLFDPSLIVARALIRSATIVLLLFAFLKNAAAHKRQQSIVAYHGAVATDDGRCSEIGMKVLQKGGNAIDASVAAALCLGVVSPASSGLGGGSFAVVKTSEGKEVAYDYREVASLRATEDGKVKAAVGASGGMYIIAGTTEVFLNHFLLNMDPLSSVVAPRIYHQLIPNSVKYENWTTAYNDHFEIPKGTRHVLEKKGHVLTPFAGGTISQFIVQESDGKLVAVSDPRKGGFPSGY
;
A
#
# COMPACT_ATOMS: atom_id res chain seq x y z
N MET A 1 15.67 48.75 55.69
CA MET A 1 16.59 48.65 54.54
C MET A 1 16.24 47.40 53.71
N ILE A 2 15.05 47.34 53.09
CA ILE A 2 14.68 46.39 52.01
C ILE A 2 13.53 47.07 51.24
N ARG A 3 13.89 47.85 50.21
CA ARG A 3 12.99 48.33 49.15
C ARG A 3 13.90 48.63 47.95
N CYS A 4 13.47 48.29 46.74
CA CYS A 4 14.18 48.40 45.44
C CYS A 4 14.97 47.18 44.92
N LEU A 5 14.40 45.97 44.87
CA LEU A 5 14.91 44.91 43.96
C LEU A 5 13.84 44.22 43.10
N LEU A 6 12.58 44.68 43.09
CA LEU A 6 11.49 43.98 42.39
C LEU A 6 11.09 44.59 41.03
N PHE A 7 11.72 45.67 40.57
CA PHE A 7 11.40 46.31 39.30
C PHE A 7 12.68 46.75 38.57
N ASP A 8 13.49 45.78 38.17
CA ASP A 8 14.56 46.03 37.19
C ASP A 8 14.01 45.77 35.77
N PRO A 9 13.79 46.82 34.96
CA PRO A 9 13.23 46.69 33.61
C PRO A 9 14.11 45.83 32.69
N SER A 10 15.43 45.74 32.96
CA SER A 10 16.33 44.86 32.21
C SER A 10 15.99 43.38 32.38
N LEU A 11 15.53 42.99 33.59
CA LEU A 11 15.14 41.62 33.92
C LEU A 11 13.80 41.21 33.27
N ILE A 12 12.91 42.19 33.04
CA ILE A 12 11.62 41.99 32.36
C ILE A 12 11.85 41.74 30.86
N VAL A 13 12.71 42.54 30.22
CA VAL A 13 13.08 42.38 28.81
C VAL A 13 13.79 41.05 28.58
N ALA A 14 14.71 40.66 29.47
CA ALA A 14 15.39 39.36 29.39
C ALA A 14 14.41 38.18 29.49
N ARG A 15 13.44 38.23 30.42
CA ARG A 15 12.41 37.18 30.56
C ARG A 15 11.47 37.10 29.36
N ALA A 16 11.14 38.23 28.72
CA ALA A 16 10.35 38.26 27.51
C ALA A 16 11.11 37.63 26.33
N LEU A 17 12.38 38.00 26.13
CA LEU A 17 13.24 37.43 25.08
C LEU A 17 13.45 35.92 25.22
N ILE A 18 13.66 35.43 26.45
CA ILE A 18 13.80 33.99 26.73
C ILE A 18 12.49 33.24 26.43
N ARG A 19 11.33 33.79 26.80
CA ARG A 19 10.02 33.20 26.48
C ARG A 19 9.76 33.16 24.98
N SER A 20 10.05 34.25 24.25
CA SER A 20 9.91 34.30 22.80
C SER A 20 10.82 33.29 22.10
N ALA A 21 12.08 33.16 22.53
CA ALA A 21 13.01 32.18 21.99
C ALA A 21 12.56 30.73 22.25
N THR A 22 11.99 30.45 23.42
CA THR A 22 11.47 29.11 23.77
C THR A 22 10.25 28.74 22.93
N ILE A 23 9.33 29.70 22.69
CA ILE A 23 8.14 29.49 21.84
C ILE A 23 8.55 29.22 20.39
N VAL A 24 9.52 29.98 19.85
CA VAL A 24 10.05 29.76 18.49
C VAL A 24 10.71 28.38 18.39
N LEU A 25 11.51 27.97 19.38
CA LEU A 25 12.16 26.66 19.39
C LEU A 25 11.13 25.50 19.44
N LEU A 26 10.08 25.65 20.26
CA LEU A 26 8.99 24.69 20.33
C LEU A 26 8.17 24.62 19.04
N LEU A 27 7.90 25.76 18.39
CA LEU A 27 7.25 25.81 17.07
C LEU A 27 8.09 25.14 15.98
N PHE A 28 9.40 25.36 15.97
CA PHE A 28 10.31 24.67 15.04
C PHE A 28 10.37 23.16 15.30
N ALA A 29 10.35 22.72 16.56
CA ALA A 29 10.26 21.31 16.90
C ALA A 29 8.91 20.69 16.48
N PHE A 30 7.81 21.44 16.62
CA PHE A 30 6.47 21.01 16.20
C PHE A 30 6.36 20.90 14.67
N LEU A 31 6.90 21.87 13.92
CA LEU A 31 6.92 21.86 12.46
C LEU A 31 7.76 20.72 11.89
N LYS A 32 8.87 20.35 12.53
CA LYS A 32 9.66 19.17 12.14
C LYS A 32 8.89 17.85 12.31
N ASN A 33 8.04 17.75 13.34
CA ASN A 33 7.25 16.54 13.59
C ASN A 33 6.01 16.43 12.70
N ALA A 34 5.49 17.54 12.17
CA ALA A 34 4.34 17.55 11.26
C ALA A 34 4.68 17.02 9.85
N ALA A 35 5.96 17.02 9.47
CA ALA A 35 6.44 16.35 8.26
C ALA A 35 6.59 14.84 8.51
N ALA A 36 5.47 14.16 8.78
CA ALA A 36 5.42 12.71 8.67
C ALA A 36 5.87 12.34 7.24
N HIS A 37 6.95 11.58 7.12
CA HIS A 37 7.57 11.20 5.86
C HIS A 37 6.54 10.46 5.01
N LYS A 38 5.88 11.15 4.07
CA LYS A 38 4.87 10.56 3.19
C LYS A 38 5.60 9.55 2.30
N ARG A 39 5.50 8.27 2.63
CA ARG A 39 6.15 7.20 1.87
C ARG A 39 5.56 7.18 0.47
N GLN A 40 6.42 7.09 -0.54
CA GLN A 40 5.97 7.04 -1.92
C GLN A 40 5.38 5.65 -2.20
N GLN A 41 4.05 5.57 -2.25
CA GLN A 41 3.30 4.31 -2.41
C GLN A 41 3.02 3.97 -3.87
N SER A 42 3.29 4.90 -4.79
CA SER A 42 3.21 4.70 -6.22
C SER A 42 4.43 5.29 -6.92
N ILE A 43 4.90 4.58 -7.94
CA ILE A 43 5.97 5.03 -8.82
C ILE A 43 5.56 4.81 -10.28
N VAL A 44 6.10 5.66 -11.15
CA VAL A 44 5.98 5.52 -12.60
C VAL A 44 7.36 5.17 -13.13
N ALA A 45 7.43 4.13 -13.95
CA ALA A 45 8.67 3.60 -14.51
C ALA A 45 8.50 3.30 -16.01
N TYR A 46 9.62 3.22 -16.72
CA TYR A 46 9.65 3.05 -18.18
C TYR A 46 10.29 1.74 -18.61
N HIS A 47 11.21 1.20 -17.80
CA HIS A 47 12.01 0.03 -18.13
C HIS A 47 11.64 -1.17 -17.27
N GLY A 48 11.37 -0.94 -15.98
CA GLY A 48 10.96 -2.01 -15.08
C GLY A 48 10.52 -1.50 -13.72
N ALA A 49 9.65 -2.25 -13.07
CA ALA A 49 9.15 -1.94 -11.74
C ALA A 49 8.94 -3.22 -10.90
N VAL A 50 9.10 -3.09 -9.59
CA VAL A 50 8.87 -4.15 -8.59
C VAL A 50 8.08 -3.55 -7.44
N ALA A 51 7.03 -4.26 -7.00
CA ALA A 51 6.21 -3.88 -5.85
C ALA A 51 6.04 -5.07 -4.90
N THR A 52 6.32 -4.85 -3.62
CA THR A 52 6.23 -5.85 -2.55
C THR A 52 5.69 -5.22 -1.27
N ASP A 53 5.18 -6.06 -0.37
CA ASP A 53 4.64 -5.63 0.92
C ASP A 53 5.72 -5.16 1.91
N ASP A 54 6.99 -5.46 1.64
CA ASP A 54 8.17 -4.84 2.27
C ASP A 54 9.04 -4.18 1.19
N GLY A 55 9.24 -2.87 1.25
CA GLY A 55 9.93 -2.12 0.19
C GLY A 55 11.43 -2.48 0.02
N ARG A 56 12.08 -3.06 1.04
CA ARG A 56 13.46 -3.56 0.88
C ARG A 56 13.52 -4.70 -0.14
N CYS A 57 12.46 -5.50 -0.22
CA CYS A 57 12.36 -6.56 -1.22
C CYS A 57 12.07 -6.01 -2.62
N SER A 58 11.37 -4.89 -2.73
CA SER A 58 11.21 -4.17 -4.00
C SER A 58 12.55 -3.65 -4.50
N GLU A 59 13.36 -3.05 -3.62
CA GLU A 59 14.70 -2.60 -3.98
C GLU A 59 15.63 -3.75 -4.41
N ILE A 60 15.55 -4.90 -3.74
CA ILE A 60 16.34 -6.09 -4.11
C ILE A 60 15.94 -6.60 -5.50
N GLY A 61 14.63 -6.78 -5.75
CA GLY A 61 14.14 -7.14 -7.08
C GLY A 61 14.55 -6.09 -8.12
N MET A 62 14.53 -4.81 -7.74
CA MET A 62 14.92 -3.74 -8.63
C MET A 62 16.38 -3.81 -9.06
N LYS A 63 17.27 -4.08 -8.10
CA LYS A 63 18.71 -4.28 -8.35
C LYS A 63 18.96 -5.47 -9.28
N VAL A 64 18.12 -6.50 -9.28
CA VAL A 64 18.23 -7.63 -10.21
C VAL A 64 17.89 -7.20 -11.64
N LEU A 65 16.80 -6.45 -11.83
CA LEU A 65 16.47 -5.89 -13.15
C LEU A 65 17.58 -4.95 -13.65
N GLN A 66 18.12 -4.07 -12.79
CA GLN A 66 19.21 -3.17 -13.15
C GLN A 66 20.52 -3.90 -13.53
N LYS A 67 20.71 -5.13 -13.05
CA LYS A 67 21.86 -5.98 -13.41
C LYS A 67 21.62 -6.78 -14.69
N GLY A 68 20.53 -6.52 -15.42
CA GLY A 68 20.18 -7.21 -16.66
C GLY A 68 19.36 -8.50 -16.48
N GLY A 69 18.88 -8.77 -15.25
CA GLY A 69 17.91 -9.84 -15.01
C GLY A 69 16.54 -9.50 -15.62
N ASN A 70 15.73 -10.52 -15.88
CA ASN A 70 14.37 -10.34 -16.38
C ASN A 70 13.35 -10.25 -15.22
N ALA A 71 12.07 -10.05 -15.56
CA ALA A 71 10.98 -9.95 -14.58
C ALA A 71 10.83 -11.20 -13.69
N ILE A 72 11.15 -12.39 -14.21
CA ILE A 72 11.13 -13.63 -13.44
C ILE A 72 12.27 -13.63 -12.42
N ASP A 73 13.50 -13.29 -12.81
CA ASP A 73 14.66 -13.22 -11.90
C ASP A 73 14.40 -12.25 -10.75
N ALA A 74 13.84 -11.09 -11.08
CA ALA A 74 13.46 -10.07 -10.10
C ALA A 74 12.36 -10.56 -9.15
N SER A 75 11.35 -11.27 -9.67
CA SER A 75 10.28 -11.85 -8.86
C SER A 75 10.80 -12.93 -7.90
N VAL A 76 11.75 -13.77 -8.34
CA VAL A 76 12.38 -14.80 -7.51
C VAL A 76 13.20 -14.15 -6.39
N ALA A 77 14.00 -13.13 -6.70
CA ALA A 77 14.78 -12.40 -5.70
C ALA A 77 13.89 -11.69 -4.67
N ALA A 78 12.82 -11.05 -5.13
CA ALA A 78 11.83 -10.43 -4.26
C ALA A 78 11.12 -11.46 -3.37
N ALA A 79 10.70 -12.61 -3.94
CA ALA A 79 10.05 -13.69 -3.19
C ALA A 79 10.96 -14.29 -2.13
N LEU A 80 12.24 -14.52 -2.44
CA LEU A 80 13.23 -14.99 -1.47
C LEU A 80 13.45 -13.98 -0.34
N CYS A 81 13.54 -12.68 -0.65
CA CYS A 81 13.58 -11.63 0.37
C CYS A 81 12.34 -11.67 1.27
N LEU A 82 11.15 -11.76 0.69
CA LEU A 82 9.89 -11.84 1.44
C LEU A 82 9.82 -13.09 2.33
N GLY A 83 10.37 -14.22 1.89
CA GLY A 83 10.50 -15.42 2.71
C GLY A 83 11.35 -15.21 3.98
N VAL A 84 12.27 -14.24 3.97
CA VAL A 84 13.10 -13.89 5.13
C VAL A 84 12.45 -12.82 6.00
N VAL A 85 11.93 -11.75 5.40
CA VAL A 85 11.42 -10.59 6.16
C VAL A 85 9.94 -10.74 6.57
N SER A 86 9.20 -11.62 5.90
CA SER A 86 7.78 -11.88 6.17
C SER A 86 7.42 -13.39 6.06
N PRO A 87 8.13 -14.28 6.78
CA PRO A 87 7.99 -15.74 6.66
C PRO A 87 6.59 -16.26 7.03
N ALA A 88 5.87 -15.53 7.89
CA ALA A 88 4.50 -15.88 8.28
C ALA A 88 3.47 -15.65 7.15
N SER A 89 3.84 -14.96 6.06
CA SER A 89 2.93 -14.60 4.96
C SER A 89 3.44 -14.99 3.57
N SER A 90 4.75 -15.25 3.44
CA SER A 90 5.41 -15.66 2.20
C SER A 90 6.46 -16.71 2.51
N GLY A 91 6.52 -17.77 1.72
CA GLY A 91 7.47 -18.87 1.94
C GLY A 91 7.50 -19.86 0.78
N LEU A 92 8.53 -20.70 0.76
CA LEU A 92 8.67 -21.79 -0.19
C LEU A 92 7.48 -22.76 -0.04
N GLY A 93 6.85 -23.12 -1.16
CA GLY A 93 5.67 -23.99 -1.18
C GLY A 93 4.33 -23.28 -0.98
N GLY A 94 4.31 -21.95 -0.84
CA GLY A 94 3.07 -21.17 -0.97
C GLY A 94 2.55 -21.15 -2.41
N GLY A 95 1.31 -20.70 -2.61
CA GLY A 95 0.78 -20.49 -3.97
C GLY A 95 0.96 -19.07 -4.48
N SER A 96 0.80 -18.86 -5.78
CA SER A 96 0.77 -17.55 -6.42
C SER A 96 0.02 -17.66 -7.74
N PHE A 97 -0.20 -16.54 -8.41
CA PHE A 97 -0.40 -16.53 -9.86
C PHE A 97 0.70 -15.66 -10.47
N ALA A 98 1.03 -15.89 -11.74
CA ALA A 98 1.98 -15.07 -12.49
C ALA A 98 1.45 -14.86 -13.89
N VAL A 99 1.41 -13.61 -14.34
CA VAL A 99 1.13 -13.29 -15.74
C VAL A 99 2.45 -12.91 -16.38
N VAL A 100 2.88 -13.68 -17.38
CA VAL A 100 4.22 -13.61 -17.96
C VAL A 100 4.08 -13.37 -19.45
N LYS A 101 4.80 -12.36 -19.94
CA LYS A 101 5.06 -12.17 -21.36
C LYS A 101 6.43 -12.76 -21.68
N THR A 102 6.47 -13.76 -22.55
CA THR A 102 7.72 -14.42 -22.98
C THR A 102 8.50 -13.52 -23.93
N SER A 103 9.76 -13.88 -24.18
CA SER A 103 10.60 -13.21 -25.20
C SER A 103 10.02 -13.29 -26.61
N GLU A 104 9.17 -14.28 -26.88
CA GLU A 104 8.45 -14.45 -28.15
C GLU A 104 7.19 -13.57 -28.23
N GLY A 105 6.90 -12.78 -27.19
CA GLY A 105 5.71 -11.94 -27.09
C GLY A 105 4.44 -12.70 -26.71
N LYS A 106 4.54 -14.02 -26.45
CA LYS A 106 3.43 -14.83 -25.98
C LYS A 106 3.11 -14.50 -24.53
N GLU A 107 1.83 -14.49 -24.20
CA GLU A 107 1.38 -14.17 -22.87
C GLU A 107 0.74 -15.38 -22.21
N VAL A 108 1.18 -15.67 -21.00
CA VAL A 108 0.80 -16.88 -20.27
C VAL A 108 0.46 -16.48 -18.85
N ALA A 109 -0.76 -16.81 -18.43
CA ALA A 109 -1.14 -16.79 -17.03
C ALA A 109 -0.84 -18.16 -16.44
N TYR A 110 0.06 -18.21 -15.47
CA TYR A 110 0.29 -19.37 -14.65
C TYR A 110 -0.45 -19.21 -13.34
N ASP A 111 -1.29 -20.18 -13.06
CA ASP A 111 -1.96 -20.23 -11.79
C ASP A 111 -1.39 -21.37 -10.93
N TYR A 112 -0.86 -21.00 -9.78
CA TYR A 112 -0.33 -21.92 -8.78
C TYR A 112 -1.15 -21.85 -7.49
N ARG A 113 -2.39 -21.33 -7.56
CA ARG A 113 -3.33 -21.30 -6.42
C ARG A 113 -4.84 -21.34 -6.77
N GLU A 114 -5.33 -20.67 -7.83
CA GLU A 114 -6.73 -20.32 -8.15
C GLU A 114 -7.03 -20.22 -9.69
N VAL A 115 -7.91 -19.30 -10.16
CA VAL A 115 -8.16 -18.92 -11.58
C VAL A 115 -7.85 -17.44 -11.83
N ALA A 116 -6.91 -17.15 -12.73
CA ALA A 116 -6.57 -15.80 -13.17
C ALA A 116 -7.73 -15.10 -13.93
N SER A 117 -7.94 -13.81 -13.65
CA SER A 117 -8.94 -12.94 -14.32
C SER A 117 -8.71 -12.86 -15.83
N LEU A 118 -9.73 -13.18 -16.64
CA LEU A 118 -9.72 -13.02 -18.10
C LEU A 118 -9.48 -11.56 -18.58
N ARG A 119 -9.64 -10.57 -17.70
CA ARG A 119 -9.40 -9.15 -18.02
C ARG A 119 -8.04 -8.63 -17.55
N ALA A 120 -7.18 -9.49 -16.98
CA ALA A 120 -5.77 -9.13 -16.76
C ALA A 120 -5.01 -8.96 -18.09
N THR A 121 -5.60 -9.44 -19.19
CA THR A 121 -5.17 -9.18 -20.56
C THR A 121 -6.20 -8.31 -21.29
N GLU A 122 -5.72 -7.39 -22.12
CA GLU A 122 -6.51 -6.54 -23.02
C GLU A 122 -6.01 -6.78 -24.44
N ASP A 123 -6.88 -7.20 -25.36
CA ASP A 123 -6.50 -7.61 -26.73
C ASP A 123 -5.41 -8.70 -26.79
N GLY A 124 -5.37 -9.58 -25.79
CA GLY A 124 -4.31 -10.58 -25.66
C GLY A 124 -2.94 -9.98 -25.33
N LYS A 125 -2.93 -8.78 -24.72
CA LYS A 125 -1.77 -8.11 -24.12
C LYS A 125 -1.87 -8.03 -22.59
N VAL A 126 -0.79 -8.32 -21.84
CA VAL A 126 -0.78 -8.28 -20.37
C VAL A 126 -0.92 -6.83 -19.97
N LYS A 127 -2.04 -6.50 -19.31
CA LYS A 127 -2.34 -5.14 -18.91
C LYS A 127 -1.95 -4.86 -17.47
N ALA A 128 -2.11 -5.85 -16.58
CA ALA A 128 -1.77 -5.69 -15.18
C ALA A 128 -1.47 -7.01 -14.46
N ALA A 129 -0.83 -6.88 -13.30
CA ALA A 129 -0.64 -7.92 -12.30
C ALA A 129 -1.08 -7.39 -10.92
N VAL A 130 -1.96 -8.14 -10.23
CA VAL A 130 -2.51 -7.78 -8.91
C VAL A 130 -2.38 -8.91 -7.88
N GLY A 131 -1.39 -8.85 -7.00
CA GLY A 131 -1.21 -9.84 -5.93
C GLY A 131 -1.71 -9.34 -4.58
N ALA A 132 -1.99 -10.25 -3.64
CA ALA A 132 -2.21 -9.87 -2.25
C ALA A 132 -1.77 -10.94 -1.25
N SER A 133 -1.43 -10.51 -0.03
CA SER A 133 -1.37 -11.36 1.16
C SER A 133 -2.61 -11.13 2.04
N GLY A 134 -2.97 -12.07 2.92
CA GLY A 134 -4.17 -11.96 3.77
C GLY A 134 -5.00 -13.24 3.95
N GLY A 135 -4.45 -14.42 3.64
CA GLY A 135 -5.14 -15.71 3.83
C GLY A 135 -6.41 -15.84 2.97
N MET A 136 -7.52 -16.24 3.59
CA MET A 136 -8.81 -16.42 2.90
C MET A 136 -9.35 -15.14 2.24
N TYR A 137 -8.85 -13.97 2.62
CA TYR A 137 -9.31 -12.69 2.08
C TYR A 137 -8.62 -12.28 0.78
N ILE A 138 -7.58 -13.01 0.36
CA ILE A 138 -6.78 -12.67 -0.82
C ILE A 138 -7.66 -12.52 -2.07
N ILE A 139 -8.59 -13.45 -2.30
CA ILE A 139 -9.46 -13.45 -3.48
C ILE A 139 -10.33 -12.18 -3.51
N ALA A 140 -10.95 -11.83 -2.38
CA ALA A 140 -11.76 -10.62 -2.28
C ALA A 140 -10.90 -9.36 -2.50
N GLY A 141 -9.76 -9.27 -1.82
CA GLY A 141 -8.88 -8.11 -1.91
C GLY A 141 -8.31 -7.87 -3.32
N THR A 142 -7.86 -8.91 -4.02
CA THR A 142 -7.39 -8.77 -5.41
C THR A 142 -8.54 -8.42 -6.36
N THR A 143 -9.72 -9.04 -6.16
CA THR A 143 -10.92 -8.75 -6.96
C THR A 143 -11.37 -7.31 -6.80
N GLU A 144 -11.42 -6.79 -5.57
CA GLU A 144 -11.81 -5.41 -5.31
C GLU A 144 -10.84 -4.42 -5.96
N VAL A 145 -9.52 -4.62 -5.83
CA VAL A 145 -8.52 -3.77 -6.53
C VAL A 145 -8.71 -3.83 -8.04
N PHE A 146 -8.92 -5.03 -8.57
CA PHE A 146 -9.15 -5.24 -10.00
C PHE A 146 -10.40 -4.50 -10.49
N LEU A 147 -11.52 -4.65 -9.79
CA LEU A 147 -12.79 -3.97 -10.12
C LEU A 147 -12.67 -2.45 -9.98
N ASN A 148 -12.02 -1.97 -8.94
CA ASN A 148 -11.81 -0.54 -8.73
C ASN A 148 -11.08 0.09 -9.93
N HIS A 149 -10.01 -0.55 -10.41
CA HIS A 149 -9.26 -0.02 -11.53
C HIS A 149 -9.98 -0.22 -12.87
N PHE A 150 -10.31 -1.46 -13.22
CA PHE A 150 -10.79 -1.80 -14.57
C PHE A 150 -12.29 -1.59 -14.79
N LEU A 151 -13.10 -1.61 -13.74
CA LEU A 151 -14.56 -1.41 -13.86
C LEU A 151 -14.98 -0.02 -13.42
N LEU A 152 -14.40 0.50 -12.33
CA LEU A 152 -14.74 1.82 -11.80
C LEU A 152 -13.82 2.93 -12.31
N ASN A 153 -12.83 2.61 -13.15
CA ASN A 153 -11.88 3.56 -13.74
C ASN A 153 -11.12 4.39 -12.69
N MET A 154 -10.86 3.82 -11.51
CA MET A 154 -10.06 4.47 -10.48
C MET A 154 -8.58 4.44 -10.88
N ASP A 155 -7.82 5.48 -10.52
CA ASP A 155 -6.37 5.44 -10.72
C ASP A 155 -5.72 4.30 -9.92
N PRO A 156 -4.53 3.82 -10.32
CA PRO A 156 -3.91 2.63 -9.73
C PRO A 156 -3.66 2.74 -8.21
N LEU A 157 -3.37 3.94 -7.69
CA LEU A 157 -3.16 4.10 -6.24
C LEU A 157 -4.51 4.05 -5.53
N SER A 158 -5.50 4.82 -6.01
CA SER A 158 -6.85 4.84 -5.45
C SER A 158 -7.49 3.45 -5.43
N SER A 159 -7.28 2.63 -6.47
CA SER A 159 -7.82 1.28 -6.53
C SER A 159 -7.29 0.36 -5.43
N VAL A 160 -6.02 0.53 -5.05
CA VAL A 160 -5.36 -0.20 -3.96
C VAL A 160 -5.75 0.35 -2.58
N VAL A 161 -5.80 1.67 -2.40
CA VAL A 161 -6.06 2.28 -1.08
C VAL A 161 -7.55 2.35 -0.72
N ALA A 162 -8.45 2.10 -1.67
CA ALA A 162 -9.88 2.02 -1.40
C ALA A 162 -10.18 1.07 -0.22
N PRO A 163 -11.08 1.46 0.72
CA PRO A 163 -11.49 0.59 1.81
C PRO A 163 -12.22 -0.66 1.28
N ARG A 164 -12.00 -1.81 1.92
CA ARG A 164 -12.43 -3.13 1.43
C ARG A 164 -13.50 -3.79 2.29
N ILE A 165 -14.23 -4.72 1.68
CA ILE A 165 -15.22 -5.57 2.36
C ILE A 165 -15.00 -7.05 2.07
N TYR A 166 -15.17 -7.89 3.08
CA TYR A 166 -15.01 -9.33 2.99
C TYR A 166 -16.31 -10.02 3.39
N HIS A 167 -16.99 -10.61 2.42
CA HIS A 167 -18.25 -11.32 2.64
C HIS A 167 -18.02 -12.80 2.94
N GLN A 168 -18.70 -13.30 3.97
CA GLN A 168 -18.85 -14.72 4.25
C GLN A 168 -20.34 -15.08 4.18
N LEU A 169 -20.66 -16.10 3.36
CA LEU A 169 -22.04 -16.54 3.15
C LEU A 169 -22.65 -17.17 4.40
N ILE A 170 -21.91 -18.09 5.04
CA ILE A 170 -22.37 -18.84 6.23
C ILE A 170 -21.31 -18.75 7.34
N PRO A 171 -21.62 -18.18 8.51
CA PRO A 171 -22.80 -17.32 8.76
C PRO A 171 -22.74 -16.04 7.90
N ASN A 172 -23.90 -15.44 7.61
CA ASN A 172 -23.99 -14.17 6.87
C ASN A 172 -23.26 -13.08 7.65
N SER A 173 -22.04 -12.77 7.22
CA SER A 173 -21.21 -11.74 7.85
C SER A 173 -20.41 -11.00 6.79
N VAL A 174 -20.46 -9.68 6.85
CA VAL A 174 -19.62 -8.81 6.05
C VAL A 174 -18.64 -8.14 6.98
N LYS A 175 -17.38 -8.57 6.91
CA LYS A 175 -16.30 -7.83 7.53
C LYS A 175 -16.01 -6.61 6.68
N TYR A 176 -15.84 -5.45 7.32
CA TYR A 176 -15.48 -4.23 6.61
C TYR A 176 -14.24 -3.63 7.26
N GLU A 177 -13.37 -3.04 6.44
CA GLU A 177 -12.22 -2.33 6.98
C GLU A 177 -12.69 -1.19 7.89
N ASN A 178 -12.17 -1.21 9.10
CA ASN A 178 -12.18 -0.12 10.07
C ASN A 178 -10.85 -0.23 10.82
N TRP A 179 -9.80 0.23 10.16
CA TRP A 179 -8.43 -0.08 10.54
C TRP A 179 -7.56 1.16 10.49
N THR A 180 -6.94 1.48 11.62
CA THR A 180 -5.79 2.39 11.70
C THR A 180 -4.51 1.57 11.69
N THR A 181 -3.65 1.79 10.70
CA THR A 181 -2.41 1.04 10.52
C THR A 181 -1.35 1.44 11.54
N ALA A 182 -0.28 0.65 11.65
CA ALA A 182 0.89 0.98 12.46
C ALA A 182 1.58 2.30 12.03
N TYR A 183 1.18 2.87 10.89
CA TYR A 183 1.74 4.07 10.31
C TYR A 183 0.76 5.25 10.29
N ASN A 184 -0.33 5.13 11.06
CA ASN A 184 -1.33 6.18 11.28
C ASN A 184 -2.21 6.53 10.07
N ASP A 185 -2.28 5.63 9.08
CA ASP A 185 -3.27 5.68 8.00
C ASP A 185 -4.57 5.02 8.45
N HIS A 186 -5.72 5.64 8.20
CA HIS A 186 -7.03 5.11 8.57
C HIS A 186 -7.86 4.73 7.34
N PHE A 187 -8.29 3.47 7.29
CA PHE A 187 -9.13 2.90 6.24
C PHE A 187 -10.47 2.48 6.85
N GLU A 188 -11.55 3.13 6.41
CA GLU A 188 -12.90 2.81 6.87
C GLU A 188 -13.89 2.84 5.73
N ILE A 189 -14.75 1.82 5.65
CA ILE A 189 -15.91 1.86 4.77
C ILE A 189 -16.87 2.98 5.24
N PRO A 190 -17.27 3.90 4.35
CA PRO A 190 -18.14 5.02 4.71
C PRO A 190 -19.45 4.57 5.38
N LYS A 191 -19.88 5.33 6.40
CA LYS A 191 -21.13 5.07 7.15
C LYS A 191 -22.34 4.86 6.25
N GLY A 192 -22.46 5.63 5.16
CA GLY A 192 -23.56 5.50 4.19
C GLY A 192 -23.59 4.13 3.53
N THR A 193 -22.44 3.61 3.09
CA THR A 193 -22.31 2.26 2.52
C THR A 193 -22.66 1.20 3.55
N ARG A 194 -22.19 1.36 4.80
CA ARG A 194 -22.52 0.46 5.91
C ARG A 194 -24.03 0.39 6.15
N HIS A 195 -24.68 1.54 6.23
CA HIS A 195 -26.13 1.61 6.41
C HIS A 195 -26.91 0.93 5.28
N VAL A 196 -26.46 1.08 4.02
CA VAL A 196 -27.08 0.40 2.88
C VAL A 196 -26.94 -1.12 2.98
N LEU A 197 -25.78 -1.63 3.42
CA LEU A 197 -25.56 -3.07 3.60
C LEU A 197 -26.40 -3.64 4.75
N GLU A 198 -26.48 -2.93 5.88
CA GLU A 198 -27.34 -3.31 7.02
C GLU A 198 -28.81 -3.34 6.62
N LYS A 199 -29.29 -2.33 5.88
CA LYS A 199 -30.66 -2.29 5.33
C LYS A 199 -30.96 -3.46 4.38
N LYS A 200 -29.94 -4.00 3.71
CA LYS A 200 -30.03 -5.20 2.87
C LYS A 200 -29.98 -6.51 3.66
N GLY A 201 -29.87 -6.45 4.99
CA GLY A 201 -29.87 -7.62 5.87
C GLY A 201 -28.49 -8.24 6.09
N HIS A 202 -27.40 -7.55 5.74
CA HIS A 202 -26.04 -8.02 6.07
C HIS A 202 -25.68 -7.70 7.52
N VAL A 203 -25.03 -8.65 8.19
CA VAL A 203 -24.46 -8.43 9.52
C VAL A 203 -23.04 -7.91 9.36
N LEU A 204 -22.82 -6.65 9.76
CA LEU A 204 -21.53 -5.99 9.59
C LEU A 204 -20.63 -6.20 10.81
N THR A 205 -19.38 -6.55 10.56
CA THR A 205 -18.35 -6.72 11.60
C THR A 205 -17.16 -5.81 11.28
N PRO A 206 -16.77 -4.86 12.17
CA PRO A 206 -15.57 -4.07 11.94
C PRO A 206 -14.34 -4.96 11.94
N PHE A 207 -13.39 -4.69 11.05
CA PHE A 207 -12.19 -5.48 10.90
C PHE A 207 -10.94 -4.58 10.88
N ALA A 208 -10.12 -4.73 11.92
CA ALA A 208 -8.83 -4.06 12.07
C ALA A 208 -7.71 -4.91 11.42
N GLY A 209 -7.88 -5.17 10.14
CA GLY A 209 -7.00 -6.01 9.33
C GLY A 209 -7.56 -6.14 7.92
N GLY A 210 -6.85 -6.87 7.06
CA GLY A 210 -7.26 -7.01 5.68
C GLY A 210 -6.16 -7.62 4.83
N THR A 211 -6.30 -7.45 3.53
CA THR A 211 -5.30 -7.83 2.55
C THR A 211 -4.24 -6.75 2.37
N ILE A 212 -3.03 -7.13 1.98
CA ILE A 212 -1.98 -6.20 1.54
C ILE A 212 -1.74 -6.46 0.07
N SER A 213 -2.23 -5.56 -0.79
CA SER A 213 -2.21 -5.74 -2.24
C SER A 213 -0.98 -5.11 -2.90
N GLN A 214 -0.48 -5.74 -3.96
CA GLN A 214 0.56 -5.18 -4.82
C GLN A 214 -0.01 -5.12 -6.23
N PHE A 215 0.11 -3.97 -6.88
CA PHE A 215 -0.49 -3.75 -8.19
C PHE A 215 0.52 -3.12 -9.14
N ILE A 216 0.69 -3.73 -10.31
CA ILE A 216 1.45 -3.15 -11.41
C ILE A 216 0.54 -3.15 -12.63
N VAL A 217 0.37 -2.00 -13.26
CA VAL A 217 -0.42 -1.84 -14.48
C VAL A 217 0.39 -1.12 -15.54
N GLN A 218 0.24 -1.55 -16.78
CA GLN A 218 0.78 -0.88 -17.94
C GLN A 218 -0.27 0.07 -18.52
N GLU A 219 0.02 1.35 -18.55
CA GLU A 219 -0.83 2.38 -19.16
C GLU A 219 -0.82 2.28 -20.69
N SER A 220 -1.75 2.96 -21.37
CA SER A 220 -1.87 2.93 -22.84
C SER A 220 -0.65 3.51 -23.56
N ASP A 221 0.10 4.39 -22.92
CA ASP A 221 1.35 4.96 -23.42
C ASP A 221 2.58 4.08 -23.14
N GLY A 222 2.37 2.89 -22.56
CA GLY A 222 3.40 1.91 -22.27
C GLY A 222 4.07 2.07 -20.90
N LYS A 223 3.77 3.12 -20.15
CA LYS A 223 4.34 3.34 -18.80
C LYS A 223 3.87 2.27 -17.82
N LEU A 224 4.74 1.90 -16.90
CA LEU A 224 4.40 1.02 -15.77
C LEU A 224 4.10 1.87 -14.54
N VAL A 225 2.91 1.68 -13.97
CA VAL A 225 2.53 2.24 -12.67
C VAL A 225 2.55 1.10 -11.67
N ALA A 226 3.48 1.15 -10.73
CA ALA A 226 3.59 0.18 -9.65
C ALA A 226 3.14 0.79 -8.34
N VAL A 227 2.35 0.04 -7.58
CA VAL A 227 1.71 0.45 -6.34
C VAL A 227 1.91 -0.62 -5.28
N SER A 228 2.40 -0.19 -4.12
CA SER A 228 2.40 -1.02 -2.91
C SER A 228 1.34 -0.53 -1.94
N ASP A 229 0.60 -1.47 -1.35
CA ASP A 229 -0.43 -1.13 -0.36
C ASP A 229 0.20 -0.57 0.93
N PRO A 230 -0.14 0.68 1.32
CA PRO A 230 0.42 1.34 2.50
C PRO A 230 0.08 0.67 3.81
N ARG A 231 -0.92 -0.22 3.84
CA ARG A 231 -1.38 -0.91 5.04
C ARG A 231 -0.27 -1.63 5.81
N LYS A 232 0.77 -2.11 5.12
CA LYS A 232 1.97 -2.73 5.74
C LYS A 232 3.23 -1.87 5.60
N GLY A 233 3.13 -0.70 4.97
CA GLY A 233 4.23 0.25 4.85
C GLY A 233 5.27 -0.08 3.78
N GLY A 234 4.95 -1.01 2.89
CA GLY A 234 5.74 -1.30 1.69
C GLY A 234 5.83 -0.10 0.77
N PHE A 235 6.70 -0.17 -0.23
CA PHE A 235 6.83 0.84 -1.27
C PHE A 235 7.35 0.19 -2.55
N PRO A 236 6.88 0.63 -3.73
CA PRO A 236 7.35 0.10 -5.01
C PRO A 236 8.66 0.75 -5.44
N SER A 237 9.39 0.12 -6.36
CA SER A 237 10.63 0.62 -6.96
C SER A 237 10.59 0.44 -8.48
N GLY A 238 11.16 1.38 -9.24
CA GLY A 238 11.18 1.34 -10.71
C GLY A 238 12.20 2.29 -11.34
N TYR A 239 12.49 2.09 -12.64
CA TYR A 239 13.42 2.89 -13.46
C TYR A 239 12.96 3.02 -14.93
#